data_AF-A0ABD5YMF8-F1
#
_entry.id   AF-A0ABD5YMF8-F1
#
_cell.length_a   1.000
_cell.length_b   1.000
_cell.length_c   1.000
_cell.angle_alpha   90.00
_cell.angle_beta   90.00
_cell.angle_gamma   90.00
#
_symmetry.space_group_name_H-M   'P 1'
#
loop_
_entity.id
_entity.type
_entity.pdbx_description
1 polymer ?
#
loop_
_entity_poly.entity_id
_entity_poly.type
_entity_poly.pdbx_seq_one_letter_code
_entity_poly.pdbx_strand_id
1 'polypeptide(L)'
;MSDKSYNPQITLSLSREQHWTLHHVLLDQIEHESMAEEPTRVDPPPIEVYQSFETLDTGKTVFTIAQLKAMQTILAEYHHSTMWWEIERSQLEELLYCISDRIEQHQTAPPAD
;
A
#
# COMPACT_ATOMS: atom_id res chain seq x y z
N MET A 1 -27.63 17.58 -0.10
CA MET A 1 -27.23 16.65 0.97
C MET A 1 -25.92 16.04 0.53
N SER A 2 -24.80 16.53 1.08
CA SER A 2 -23.47 16.06 0.70
C SER A 2 -23.29 14.69 1.34
N ASP A 3 -23.29 13.65 0.52
CA ASP A 3 -22.85 12.31 0.90
C ASP A 3 -21.40 12.46 1.36
N LYS A 4 -21.22 12.49 2.68
CA LYS A 4 -19.91 12.58 3.31
C LYS A 4 -19.30 11.22 3.01
N SER A 5 -18.52 11.12 1.93
CA SER A 5 -17.83 9.90 1.54
C SER A 5 -17.02 9.44 2.74
N TYR A 6 -17.61 8.54 3.53
CA TYR A 6 -16.96 7.95 4.69
C TYR A 6 -15.90 7.05 4.10
N ASN A 7 -14.70 7.60 3.94
CA ASN A 7 -13.54 6.81 3.61
C ASN A 7 -13.05 6.25 4.95
N PRO A 8 -13.34 4.98 5.28
CA PRO A 8 -12.96 4.42 6.56
C PRO A 8 -11.43 4.53 6.68
N GLN A 9 -11.01 5.19 7.76
CA GLN A 9 -9.62 5.27 8.14
C GLN A 9 -9.24 4.00 8.89
N ILE A 10 -8.18 3.38 8.43
CA ILE A 10 -7.69 2.09 8.88
C ILE A 10 -6.29 2.28 9.39
N THR A 11 -6.11 2.04 10.68
CA THR A 11 -4.79 2.08 11.30
C THR A 11 -4.08 0.75 11.12
N LEU A 12 -2.89 0.79 10.53
CA LEU A 12 -1.95 -0.33 10.52
C LEU A 12 -1.03 -0.25 11.74
N SER A 13 -0.82 -1.38 12.40
CA SER A 13 0.17 -1.51 13.47
C SER A 13 1.42 -2.13 12.87
N LEU A 14 2.29 -1.29 12.31
CA LEU A 14 3.52 -1.73 11.66
C LEU A 14 4.67 -1.73 12.67
N SER A 15 5.51 -2.76 12.62
CA SER A 15 6.83 -2.73 13.25
C SER A 15 7.72 -1.71 12.56
N ARG A 16 8.82 -1.31 13.20
CA ARG A 16 9.78 -0.39 12.58
C ARG A 16 10.33 -0.97 11.29
N GLU A 17 10.70 -2.25 11.28
CA GLU A 17 11.22 -2.94 10.10
C GLU A 17 10.17 -2.94 8.98
N GLN A 18 8.93 -3.33 9.28
CA GLN A 18 7.81 -3.29 8.32
C GLN A 18 7.56 -1.88 7.75
N HIS A 19 7.65 -0.84 8.57
CA HIS A 19 7.53 0.54 8.12
C HIS A 19 8.65 0.88 7.14
N TRP A 20 9.90 0.57 7.46
CA TRP A 20 11.04 0.80 6.56
C TRP A 20 10.89 0.01 5.25
N THR A 21 10.57 -1.28 5.31
CA THR A 21 10.37 -2.11 4.12
C THR A 21 9.25 -1.52 3.23
N LEU A 22 8.10 -1.17 3.82
CA LEU A 22 6.98 -0.59 3.07
C LEU A 22 7.34 0.78 2.47
N HIS A 23 8.06 1.63 3.22
CA HIS A 23 8.53 2.92 2.73
C HIS A 23 9.49 2.74 1.54
N HIS A 24 10.45 1.80 1.63
CA HIS A 24 11.40 1.53 0.55
C HIS A 24 10.73 0.98 -0.71
N VAL A 25 9.77 0.06 -0.57
CA VAL A 25 9.02 -0.47 -1.71
C VAL A 25 8.23 0.62 -2.42
N LEU A 26 7.55 1.48 -1.66
CA LEU A 26 6.78 2.57 -2.25
C LEU A 26 7.67 3.64 -2.89
N LEU A 27 8.82 3.95 -2.28
CA LEU A 27 9.80 4.86 -2.84
C LEU A 27 10.34 4.32 -4.17
N ASP A 28 10.77 3.05 -4.19
CA ASP A 28 11.29 2.43 -5.40
C ASP A 28 10.26 2.41 -6.53
N GLN A 29 9.00 2.08 -6.23
CA GLN A 29 7.93 2.12 -7.23
C GLN A 29 7.79 3.52 -7.84
N ILE A 30 7.78 4.56 -6.99
CA ILE A 30 7.69 5.96 -7.43
C ILE A 30 8.91 6.35 -8.28
N GLU A 31 10.12 5.92 -7.90
CA GLU A 31 11.35 6.19 -8.64
C GLU A 31 11.38 5.44 -9.98
N HIS A 32 11.02 4.16 -9.99
CA HIS A 32 10.96 3.32 -11.19
C HIS A 32 9.97 3.90 -12.23
N GLU A 33 8.83 4.41 -11.78
CA GLU A 33 7.86 5.08 -12.66
C GLU A 33 8.33 6.46 -13.12
N SER A 34 9.04 7.21 -12.26
CA SER A 34 9.66 8.48 -12.66
C SER A 34 10.76 8.29 -13.72
N MET A 35 11.42 7.13 -13.72
CA MET A 35 12.45 6.75 -14.69
C MET A 35 11.90 6.04 -15.93
N ALA A 36 10.63 5.63 -15.94
CA ALA A 36 10.00 5.03 -17.11
C ALA A 36 9.80 6.10 -18.20
N GLU A 37 10.77 6.24 -19.11
CA GLU A 37 10.77 7.24 -20.20
C GLU A 37 9.66 7.03 -21.25
N GLU A 38 8.91 5.93 -21.16
CA GLU A 38 7.79 5.62 -22.04
C GLU A 38 6.46 5.70 -21.27
N PRO A 39 5.56 6.64 -21.60
CA PRO A 39 4.17 6.61 -21.17
C PRO A 39 3.41 5.54 -21.97
N THR A 40 3.93 4.31 -21.99
CA THR A 40 3.34 3.20 -22.73
C THR A 40 2.24 2.61 -21.87
N ARG A 41 1.04 3.20 -21.96
CA ARG A 41 -0.26 2.52 -21.83
C ARG A 41 -0.54 1.79 -20.49
N VAL A 42 0.28 2.00 -19.47
CA VAL A 42 0.01 1.60 -18.10
C VAL A 42 -0.54 2.84 -17.41
N ASP A 43 -1.74 2.72 -16.83
CA ASP A 43 -2.37 3.79 -16.07
C ASP A 43 -1.34 4.38 -15.10
N PRO A 44 -1.29 5.73 -14.92
CA PRO A 44 -0.42 6.32 -13.92
C PRO A 44 -0.71 5.64 -12.57
N PRO A 45 0.31 5.49 -11.71
CA PRO A 45 0.12 4.81 -10.44
C PRO A 45 -0.97 5.54 -9.67
N PRO A 46 -1.88 4.80 -9.03
CA PRO A 46 -2.98 5.41 -8.33
C PRO A 46 -2.44 6.44 -7.34
N ILE A 47 -3.03 7.63 -7.29
CA ILE A 47 -2.62 8.73 -6.40
C ILE A 47 -2.48 8.26 -4.94
N GLU A 48 -3.22 7.22 -4.60
CA GLU A 48 -3.18 6.46 -3.37
C GLU A 48 -1.78 5.94 -3.00
N VAL A 49 -0.91 5.61 -3.96
CA VAL A 49 0.48 5.17 -3.73
C VAL A 49 1.30 6.32 -3.15
N TYR A 50 1.27 7.48 -3.81
CA TYR A 50 1.94 8.69 -3.34
C TYR A 50 1.41 9.12 -1.97
N GLN A 51 0.09 9.12 -1.79
CA GLN A 51 -0.50 9.50 -0.50
C GLN A 51 -0.14 8.51 0.62
N SER A 52 0.00 7.22 0.30
CA SER A 52 0.45 6.20 1.26
C SER A 52 1.91 6.44 1.65
N PHE A 53 2.76 6.76 0.67
CA PHE A 53 4.15 7.14 0.89
C PHE A 53 4.25 8.38 1.78
N GLU A 54 3.56 9.48 1.47
CA GLU A 54 3.55 10.70 2.30
C GLU A 54 3.03 10.43 3.73
N THR A 55 2.04 9.55 3.86
CA THR A 55 1.52 9.14 5.17
C THR A 55 2.61 8.43 5.99
N LEU A 56 3.34 7.50 5.38
CA LEU A 56 4.46 6.81 6.03
C LEU A 56 5.65 7.74 6.31
N ASP A 57 5.97 8.66 5.41
CA ASP A 57 7.06 9.63 5.56
C ASP A 57 6.81 10.57 6.74
N THR A 58 5.55 10.98 6.93
CA THR A 58 5.13 11.77 8.11
C THR A 58 5.03 10.95 9.40
N GLY A 59 5.38 9.65 9.37
CA GLY A 59 5.34 8.76 10.52
C GLY A 59 3.94 8.30 10.92
N LYS A 60 2.94 8.52 10.07
CA LYS A 60 1.56 8.11 10.32
C LYS A 60 1.33 6.71 9.76
N THR A 61 0.42 5.98 10.40
CA THR A 61 0.04 4.62 9.99
C THR A 61 -1.46 4.49 9.75
N VAL A 62 -2.13 5.59 9.39
CA VAL A 62 -3.58 5.66 9.16
C VAL A 62 -3.85 5.82 7.68
N PHE A 63 -4.49 4.83 7.08
CA PHE A 63 -4.71 4.74 5.63
C PHE A 63 -6.18 4.56 5.29
N THR A 64 -6.57 4.83 4.04
CA THR A 64 -7.89 4.49 3.51
C THR A 64 -7.89 3.09 2.88
N ILE A 65 -9.06 2.50 2.64
CA ILE A 65 -9.15 1.22 1.91
C ILE A 65 -8.49 1.31 0.53
N ALA A 66 -8.65 2.43 -0.18
CA ALA A 66 -8.05 2.61 -1.50
C ALA A 66 -6.51 2.60 -1.43
N GLN A 67 -5.95 3.26 -0.41
CA GLN A 67 -4.51 3.21 -0.11
C GLN A 67 -4.02 1.80 0.23
N LEU A 68 -4.75 1.07 1.09
CA LEU A 68 -4.42 -0.31 1.41
C LEU A 68 -4.42 -1.21 0.16
N LYS A 69 -5.42 -1.06 -0.72
CA LYS A 69 -5.49 -1.82 -1.98
C LYS A 69 -4.35 -1.48 -2.93
N ALA A 70 -4.00 -0.20 -3.07
CA ALA A 70 -2.87 0.22 -3.87
C ALA A 70 -1.55 -0.39 -3.35
N MET A 71 -1.33 -0.33 -2.02
CA MET A 71 -0.17 -0.96 -1.39
C MET A 71 -0.16 -2.48 -1.56
N GLN A 72 -1.32 -3.14 -1.45
CA GLN A 72 -1.45 -4.58 -1.66
C GLN A 72 -1.03 -5.00 -3.08
N THR A 73 -1.48 -4.26 -4.11
CA THR A 73 -1.11 -4.53 -5.50
C THR A 73 0.40 -4.43 -5.68
N ILE A 74 1.02 -3.34 -5.23
CA ILE A 74 2.47 -3.12 -5.35
C ILE A 74 3.23 -4.24 -4.63
N LEU A 75 2.88 -4.53 -3.36
CA LEU A 75 3.56 -5.59 -2.61
C LEU A 75 3.44 -6.95 -3.29
N ALA A 76 2.30 -7.25 -3.92
CA ALA A 76 2.13 -8.48 -4.69
C ALA A 76 3.01 -8.52 -5.95
N GLU A 77 3.16 -7.40 -6.66
CA GLU A 77 4.06 -7.28 -7.80
C GLU A 77 5.53 -7.46 -7.39
N TYR A 78 5.96 -6.81 -6.30
CA TYR A 78 7.31 -6.97 -5.76
C TYR A 78 7.57 -8.39 -5.23
N HIS A 79 6.57 -9.05 -4.64
CA HIS A 79 6.68 -10.45 -4.22
C HIS A 79 6.87 -11.41 -5.42
N HIS A 80 6.33 -11.07 -6.58
CA HIS A 80 6.53 -11.84 -7.82
C HIS A 80 7.81 -11.45 -8.58
N SER A 81 8.37 -10.27 -8.32
CA SER A 81 9.62 -9.82 -8.94
C SER A 81 10.82 -10.53 -8.34
N THR A 82 11.57 -11.23 -9.19
CA THR A 82 12.77 -11.98 -8.78
C THR A 82 14.00 -11.10 -8.53
N MET A 83 13.91 -9.79 -8.82
CA MET A 83 15.07 -8.91 -8.78
C MET A 83 15.47 -8.41 -7.39
N TRP A 84 14.56 -8.44 -6.41
CA TRP A 84 14.75 -7.60 -5.22
C TRP A 84 15.04 -8.35 -3.90
N TRP A 85 14.55 -9.57 -3.57
CA TRP A 85 14.75 -10.06 -2.19
C TRP A 85 14.80 -11.59 -1.96
N GLU A 86 15.96 -12.12 -1.53
CA GLU A 86 16.04 -13.35 -0.69
C GLU A 86 16.11 -13.02 0.82
N ILE A 87 16.35 -11.76 1.22
CA ILE A 87 16.59 -11.37 2.62
C ILE A 87 15.34 -10.76 3.31
N GLU A 88 14.43 -10.09 2.58
CA GLU A 88 13.23 -9.46 3.18
C GLU A 88 11.89 -10.05 2.69
N ARG A 89 11.93 -11.20 2.03
CA ARG A 89 10.71 -11.85 1.51
C ARG A 89 9.68 -12.13 2.62
N SER A 90 10.14 -12.58 3.78
CA SER A 90 9.27 -12.83 4.94
C SER A 90 8.58 -11.56 5.46
N GLN A 91 9.25 -10.40 5.41
CA GLN A 91 8.66 -9.12 5.79
C GLN A 91 7.61 -8.66 4.78
N LEU A 92 7.86 -8.86 3.48
CA LEU A 92 6.89 -8.59 2.42
C LEU A 92 5.65 -9.48 2.55
N GLU A 93 5.83 -10.78 2.81
CA GLU A 93 4.74 -11.73 3.02
C GLU A 93 3.89 -11.34 4.25
N GLU A 94 4.53 -10.94 5.35
CA GLU A 94 3.84 -10.48 6.56
C GLU A 94 3.07 -9.17 6.33
N LEU A 95 3.68 -8.21 5.62
CA LEU A 95 3.02 -6.96 5.21
C LEU A 95 1.80 -7.23 4.32
N LEU A 96 1.95 -8.11 3.32
CA LEU A 96 0.87 -8.47 2.41
C LEU A 96 -0.29 -9.13 3.16
N TYR A 97 0.01 -10.04 4.09
CA TYR A 97 -0.99 -10.66 4.96
C TYR A 97 -1.70 -9.63 5.84
N CYS A 98 -0.94 -8.76 6.51
CA CYS A 98 -1.50 -7.73 7.40
C CYS A 98 -2.45 -6.78 6.65
N ILE A 99 -2.05 -6.31 5.47
CA ILE A 99 -2.87 -5.41 4.66
C ILE A 99 -4.11 -6.14 4.13
N SER A 100 -3.98 -7.39 3.69
CA SER A 100 -5.10 -8.19 3.18
C SER A 100 -6.14 -8.48 4.27
N ASP A 101 -5.70 -8.97 5.43
CA ASP A 101 -6.56 -9.21 6.59
C ASP A 101 -7.32 -7.94 7.00
N ARG A 102 -6.64 -6.79 6.97
CA ARG A 102 -7.25 -5.52 7.32
C ARG A 102 -8.28 -5.05 6.29
N ILE A 103 -8.01 -5.26 5.00
CA ILE A 103 -8.99 -5.00 3.94
C ILE A 103 -10.21 -5.89 4.14
N GLU A 104 -10.02 -7.19 4.37
CA GLU A 104 -11.11 -8.15 4.57
C GLU A 104 -11.98 -7.78 5.78
N GLN A 105 -11.38 -7.48 6.93
CA GLN A 105 -12.11 -7.03 8.14
C GLN A 105 -13.00 -5.80 7.89
N HIS A 106 -12.55 -4.89 7.02
CA HIS A 106 -13.30 -3.67 6.68
C HIS A 106 -14.27 -3.84 5.50
N GLN A 107 -14.14 -4.91 4.71
CA GLN A 107 -15.09 -5.27 3.64
C GLN A 107 -16.19 -6.23 4.12
N THR A 108 -15.91 -7.05 5.14
CA THR A 108 -16.86 -8.01 5.72
C THR A 108 -17.77 -7.41 6.80
N ALA A 109 -17.53 -6.16 7.23
CA ALA A 109 -18.46 -5.47 8.12
C ALA A 109 -19.82 -5.27 7.39
N PRO A 110 -20.91 -5.93 7.81
CA PRO A 110 -22.22 -5.64 7.23
C PRO A 110 -22.59 -4.19 7.52
N PRO A 111 -23.34 -3.49 6.63
CA PRO A 111 -23.96 -2.23 7.01
C PRO A 111 -24.81 -2.51 8.26
N ALA A 112 -24.48 -1.85 9.37
CA ALA A 112 -25.33 -1.87 10.54
C ALA A 112 -26.65 -1.19 10.15
N ASP A 113 -27.71 -2.00 10.19
CA ASP A 113 -29.17 -1.74 10.03
C ASP A 113 -29.60 -0.29 9.71
#